data_AF-A0A7C2XCL0-F1
#
_entry.id   AF-A0A7C2XCL0-F1
#
_cell.length_a   1.000
_cell.length_b   1.000
_cell.length_c   1.000
_cell.angle_alpha   90.00
_cell.angle_beta   90.00
_cell.angle_gamma   90.00
#
_symmetry.space_group_name_H-M   'P 1'
#
loop_
_entity.id
_entity.type
_entity.pdbx_description
1 polymer ?
#
loop_
_entity_poly.entity_id
_entity_poly.type
_entity_poly.pdbx_seq_one_letter_code
_entity_poly.pdbx_strand_id
1 'polypeptide(L)'
;MKPIWAVSVIASILILGTLGLSSNPWMPDNALAQLTITNLGFSISGFLLDGNTLAFSVSESGEGTDLNNDSDTNDRVMHVYDVAADTTTNLELAAGGNFELDGNTLAFLVFESQQGTDLNGDSDTNDSVLHAYNVATDTTTNLELTVFSSNIGVDGNTLAFNAAESGE
;
A
#
# COMPACT_ATOMS: atom_id res chain seq x y z
N MET A 1 -11.86 6.79 -25.27
CA MET A 1 -11.57 5.38 -24.95
C MET A 1 -10.20 5.04 -25.52
N LYS A 2 -9.20 4.79 -24.68
CA LYS A 2 -7.87 4.37 -25.12
C LYS A 2 -7.87 2.85 -25.40
N PRO A 3 -7.18 2.36 -26.45
CA PRO A 3 -7.21 0.95 -26.84
C PRO A 3 -6.41 0.04 -25.90
N ILE A 4 -6.93 -1.18 -25.70
CA ILE A 4 -6.48 -2.23 -24.76
C ILE A 4 -5.04 -2.74 -25.02
N TRP A 5 -4.48 -2.50 -26.20
CA TRP A 5 -3.12 -2.92 -26.58
C TRP A 5 -2.06 -1.82 -26.44
N ALA A 6 -2.44 -0.64 -25.91
CA ALA A 6 -1.51 0.45 -25.59
C ALA A 6 -1.11 0.50 -24.11
N VAL A 7 -1.45 -0.53 -23.32
CA VAL A 7 -0.93 -0.68 -21.97
C VAL A 7 0.52 -1.10 -22.11
N SER A 8 1.42 -0.11 -22.04
CA SER A 8 2.83 -0.33 -21.77
C SER A 8 2.93 -1.35 -20.63
N VAL A 9 3.88 -2.27 -20.72
CA VAL A 9 4.17 -3.27 -19.68
C VAL A 9 4.68 -2.52 -18.45
N ILE A 10 3.77 -1.91 -17.71
CA ILE A 10 3.99 -1.26 -16.43
C ILE A 10 3.54 -2.28 -15.40
N ALA A 11 4.37 -2.51 -14.38
CA ALA A 11 4.17 -3.53 -13.34
C ALA A 11 2.78 -3.41 -12.71
N SER A 12 1.80 -4.12 -13.25
CA SER A 12 0.38 -4.02 -12.88
C SER A 12 0.06 -5.07 -11.83
N ILE A 13 -0.75 -4.72 -10.82
CA ILE A 13 -1.27 -5.71 -9.89
C ILE A 13 -2.58 -6.34 -10.40
N LEU A 14 -2.64 -7.67 -10.34
CA LEU A 14 -3.79 -8.48 -10.71
C LEU A 14 -4.34 -9.18 -9.48
N ILE A 15 -5.63 -9.02 -9.23
CA ILE A 15 -6.34 -9.70 -8.14
C ILE A 15 -7.17 -10.83 -8.73
N LEU A 16 -7.07 -12.02 -8.12
CA LEU A 16 -7.80 -13.22 -8.50
C LEU A 16 -8.86 -13.53 -7.43
N GLY A 17 -10.14 -13.44 -7.80
CA GLY A 17 -11.26 -13.86 -6.95
C GLY A 17 -11.94 -15.13 -7.47
N THR A 18 -12.44 -15.98 -6.56
CA THR A 18 -13.23 -17.16 -6.92
C THR A 18 -14.73 -16.89 -6.74
N LEU A 19 -15.53 -17.03 -7.81
CA LEU A 19 -16.99 -17.09 -7.70
C LEU A 19 -17.43 -18.49 -7.25
N GLY A 20 -18.23 -18.57 -6.19
CA GLY A 20 -18.69 -19.82 -5.58
C GLY A 20 -19.45 -20.73 -6.55
N LEU A 21 -19.29 -22.04 -6.37
CA LEU A 21 -19.95 -23.08 -7.16
C LEU A 21 -21.46 -23.02 -6.98
N SER A 22 -22.22 -22.95 -8.08
CA SER A 22 -23.64 -23.29 -8.02
C SER A 22 -23.76 -24.78 -7.72
N SER A 23 -24.43 -25.17 -6.64
CA SER A 23 -24.73 -26.56 -6.30
C SER A 23 -25.84 -27.14 -7.19
N ASN A 24 -25.67 -27.04 -8.51
CA ASN A 24 -26.60 -27.63 -9.47
C ASN A 24 -26.30 -29.14 -9.60
N PRO A 25 -27.17 -30.05 -9.12
CA PRO A 25 -26.90 -31.49 -9.10
C PRO A 25 -26.82 -32.14 -10.50
N TRP A 26 -27.12 -31.38 -11.55
CA TRP A 26 -27.21 -31.85 -12.93
C TRP A 26 -26.08 -31.37 -13.86
N MET A 27 -25.04 -30.72 -13.33
CA MET A 27 -23.81 -30.41 -14.08
C MET A 27 -22.69 -31.37 -13.67
N PRO A 28 -22.00 -32.04 -14.62
CA PRO A 28 -20.80 -32.82 -14.30
C PRO A 28 -19.68 -31.92 -13.74
N ASP A 29 -18.74 -32.52 -12.99
CA ASP A 29 -17.70 -31.91 -12.12
C ASP A 29 -16.65 -30.96 -12.78
N ASN A 30 -17.07 -30.12 -13.73
CA ASN A 30 -16.23 -29.13 -14.39
C ASN A 30 -16.77 -27.69 -14.26
N ALA A 31 -17.56 -27.42 -13.22
CA ALA A 31 -17.81 -26.05 -12.76
C ALA A 31 -16.50 -25.46 -12.20
N LEU A 32 -15.61 -25.02 -13.08
CA LEU A 32 -14.49 -24.20 -12.68
C LEU A 32 -15.08 -22.95 -12.02
N ALA A 33 -14.73 -22.69 -10.76
CA ALA A 33 -14.99 -21.39 -10.15
C ALA A 33 -14.56 -20.33 -11.17
N GLN A 34 -15.51 -19.47 -11.58
CA GLN A 34 -15.18 -18.44 -12.54
C GLN A 34 -14.20 -17.49 -11.84
N LEU A 35 -12.97 -17.51 -12.32
CA LEU A 35 -11.92 -16.64 -11.84
C LEU A 35 -12.20 -15.24 -12.38
N THR A 36 -12.44 -14.29 -11.50
CA THR A 36 -12.49 -12.87 -11.88
C THR A 36 -11.08 -12.31 -11.75
N ILE A 37 -10.59 -11.69 -12.81
CA ILE A 37 -9.31 -10.98 -12.83
C ILE A 37 -9.62 -9.49 -12.83
N THR A 38 -9.19 -8.79 -11.78
CA THR A 38 -9.23 -7.34 -11.70
C THR A 38 -7.82 -6.79 -11.86
N ASN A 39 -7.61 -5.92 -12.83
CA ASN A 39 -6.36 -5.17 -13.00
C ASN A 39 -6.58 -3.75 -12.46
N LEU A 40 -5.83 -3.36 -11.44
CA LEU A 40 -5.94 -2.02 -10.85
C LEU A 40 -5.25 -0.94 -11.70
N GLY A 41 -4.36 -1.31 -12.61
CA GLY A 41 -3.70 -0.38 -13.53
C GLY A 41 -2.57 0.44 -12.93
N PHE A 42 -2.17 0.19 -11.68
CA PHE A 42 -1.06 0.88 -11.01
C PHE A 42 0.30 0.26 -11.31
N SER A 43 1.32 1.11 -11.42
CA SER A 43 2.73 0.75 -11.38
C SER A 43 3.20 0.49 -9.96
N ILE A 44 3.27 -0.78 -9.53
CA ILE A 44 3.60 -1.12 -8.14
C ILE A 44 5.01 -1.68 -7.95
N SER A 45 5.59 -1.48 -6.76
CA SER A 45 6.90 -2.05 -6.38
C SER A 45 6.84 -3.13 -5.29
N GLY A 46 5.66 -3.48 -4.79
CA GLY A 46 5.43 -4.49 -3.76
C GLY A 46 3.99 -4.45 -3.26
N PHE A 47 3.54 -5.51 -2.61
CA PHE A 47 2.21 -5.55 -2.01
C PHE A 47 2.14 -6.52 -0.83
N LEU A 48 1.18 -6.27 0.06
CA LEU A 48 0.73 -7.19 1.10
C LEU A 48 -0.79 -7.34 1.00
N LEU A 49 -1.27 -8.57 1.18
CA LEU A 49 -2.69 -8.89 1.19
C LEU A 49 -3.01 -9.57 2.51
N ASP A 50 -3.91 -8.99 3.29
CA ASP A 50 -4.53 -9.65 4.43
C ASP A 50 -6.05 -9.47 4.37
N GLY A 51 -6.76 -10.60 4.47
CA GLY A 51 -8.20 -10.67 4.28
C GLY A 51 -8.68 -9.95 3.02
N ASN A 52 -9.25 -8.77 3.23
CA ASN A 52 -9.91 -7.97 2.21
C ASN A 52 -9.15 -6.68 1.86
N THR A 53 -7.94 -6.55 2.37
CA THR A 53 -7.13 -5.34 2.30
C THR A 53 -5.83 -5.65 1.58
N LEU A 54 -5.61 -4.93 0.49
CA LEU A 54 -4.38 -4.98 -0.28
C LEU A 54 -3.63 -3.66 -0.07
N ALA A 55 -2.48 -3.70 0.59
CA ALA A 55 -1.58 -2.56 0.72
C ALA A 55 -0.46 -2.65 -0.34
N PHE A 56 -0.15 -1.55 -1.02
CA PHE A 56 0.87 -1.52 -2.06
C PHE A 56 1.39 -0.10 -2.27
N SER A 57 2.63 0.01 -2.76
CA SER A 57 3.22 1.30 -3.11
C SER A 57 3.19 1.53 -4.62
N VAL A 58 2.71 2.71 -5.03
CA VAL A 58 2.57 3.12 -6.44
C VAL A 58 3.70 4.07 -6.81
N SER A 59 4.42 3.78 -7.90
CA SER A 59 5.49 4.65 -8.38
C SER A 59 4.95 5.84 -9.17
N GLU A 60 5.25 7.05 -8.71
CA GLU A 60 4.86 8.30 -9.36
C GLU A 60 5.43 8.43 -10.77
N SER A 61 6.72 8.09 -10.96
CA SER A 61 7.34 8.09 -12.29
C SER A 61 6.68 7.10 -13.25
N GLY A 62 6.14 5.99 -12.72
CA GLY A 62 5.36 5.02 -13.48
C GLY A 62 3.98 5.54 -13.90
N GLU A 63 3.34 6.32 -13.03
CA GLU A 63 2.06 6.99 -13.30
C GLU A 63 2.20 8.30 -14.09
N GLY A 64 3.40 8.91 -14.06
CA GLY A 64 3.66 10.24 -14.63
C GLY A 64 2.94 11.36 -13.89
N THR A 65 2.67 11.19 -12.59
CA THR A 65 1.97 12.16 -11.76
C THR A 65 2.55 12.18 -10.35
N ASP A 66 2.57 13.37 -9.77
CA ASP A 66 2.83 13.63 -8.35
C ASP A 66 1.62 13.10 -7.55
N LEU A 67 1.85 12.15 -6.64
CA LEU A 67 0.82 11.45 -5.85
C LEU A 67 0.87 11.84 -4.36
N ASN A 68 1.99 12.35 -3.86
CA ASN A 68 2.17 12.83 -2.48
C ASN A 68 2.12 14.37 -2.37
N ASN A 69 1.98 15.07 -3.49
CA ASN A 69 1.99 16.54 -3.65
C ASN A 69 3.30 17.21 -3.22
N ASP A 70 4.44 16.53 -3.40
CA ASP A 70 5.76 17.04 -3.02
C ASP A 70 6.46 17.84 -4.15
N SER A 71 5.79 18.00 -5.30
CA SER A 71 6.27 18.67 -6.51
C SER A 71 7.33 17.91 -7.31
N ASP A 72 7.52 16.61 -7.08
CA ASP A 72 8.26 15.75 -7.98
C ASP A 72 7.51 14.46 -8.37
N THR A 73 8.19 13.47 -8.95
CA THR A 73 7.58 12.22 -9.42
C THR A 73 8.48 11.01 -9.17
N ASN A 74 9.45 11.13 -8.26
CA ASN A 74 10.46 10.11 -8.03
C ASN A 74 10.07 9.16 -6.91
N ASP A 75 8.90 9.38 -6.30
CA ASP A 75 8.51 8.65 -5.11
C ASP A 75 7.64 7.44 -5.42
N ARG A 76 7.39 6.74 -4.32
CA ARG A 76 6.44 5.66 -4.25
C ARG A 76 5.49 5.98 -3.13
N VAL A 77 4.21 5.98 -3.45
CA VAL A 77 3.17 6.46 -2.54
C VAL A 77 2.30 5.31 -2.08
N MET A 78 2.05 5.21 -0.78
CA MET A 78 1.28 4.12 -0.20
C MET A 78 -0.18 4.21 -0.63
N HIS A 79 -0.72 3.08 -1.08
CA HIS A 79 -2.11 2.91 -1.43
C HIS A 79 -2.69 1.70 -0.69
N VAL A 80 -3.99 1.78 -0.42
CA VAL A 80 -4.76 0.66 0.14
C VAL A 80 -5.94 0.41 -0.78
N TYR A 81 -6.16 -0.85 -1.12
CA TYR A 81 -7.32 -1.30 -1.87
C TYR A 81 -8.19 -2.22 -1.02
N ASP A 82 -9.47 -1.87 -0.90
CA ASP A 82 -10.50 -2.71 -0.30
C ASP A 82 -11.13 -3.59 -1.40
N VAL A 83 -10.92 -4.90 -1.28
CA VAL A 83 -11.35 -5.91 -2.25
C VAL A 83 -12.87 -6.04 -2.36
N ALA A 84 -13.61 -5.76 -1.28
CA ALA A 84 -15.07 -5.94 -1.23
C ALA A 84 -15.79 -4.66 -1.63
N ALA A 85 -15.22 -3.51 -1.28
CA ALA A 85 -15.72 -2.23 -1.73
C ALA A 85 -15.32 -1.88 -3.17
N ASP A 86 -14.28 -2.52 -3.71
CA ASP A 86 -13.68 -2.20 -5.02
C ASP A 86 -13.21 -0.74 -5.07
N THR A 87 -12.54 -0.30 -4.00
CA THR A 87 -12.07 1.08 -3.81
C THR A 87 -10.58 1.12 -3.51
N THR A 88 -9.86 1.99 -4.20
CA THR A 88 -8.45 2.31 -3.89
C THR A 88 -8.37 3.68 -3.23
N THR A 89 -7.64 3.76 -2.13
CA THR A 89 -7.30 5.00 -1.42
C THR A 89 -5.81 5.27 -1.59
N ASN A 90 -5.47 6.46 -2.10
CA ASN A 90 -4.12 7.00 -2.04
C ASN A 90 -3.93 7.60 -0.64
N LEU A 91 -2.89 7.18 0.10
CA LEU A 91 -2.60 7.73 1.42
C LEU A 91 -1.78 9.04 1.35
N GLU A 92 -1.32 9.44 0.15
CA GLU A 92 -0.51 10.65 -0.10
C GLU A 92 0.82 10.67 0.67
N LEU A 93 1.28 9.48 1.08
CA LEU A 93 2.50 9.31 1.86
C LEU A 93 3.59 8.57 1.09
N ALA A 94 4.77 9.19 1.02
CA ALA A 94 5.98 8.69 0.37
C ALA A 94 6.56 7.48 1.10
N ALA A 95 5.95 6.33 0.88
CA ALA A 95 6.23 5.07 1.54
C ALA A 95 6.44 3.96 0.49
N GLY A 96 7.66 3.94 -0.04
CA GLY A 96 8.10 2.99 -1.07
C GLY A 96 8.85 1.76 -0.59
N GLY A 97 9.21 1.75 0.69
CA GLY A 97 10.09 0.77 1.31
C GLY A 97 9.32 -0.25 2.13
N ASN A 98 9.49 -0.17 3.45
CA ASN A 98 9.05 -1.20 4.38
C ASN A 98 7.67 -0.87 4.93
N PHE A 99 6.73 -1.79 4.71
CA PHE A 99 5.39 -1.78 5.25
C PHE A 99 5.00 -3.20 5.63
N GLU A 100 4.18 -3.32 6.67
CA GLU A 100 3.68 -4.58 7.23
C GLU A 100 2.17 -4.43 7.49
N LEU A 101 1.41 -5.48 7.23
CA LEU A 101 -0.05 -5.48 7.32
C LEU A 101 -0.50 -6.70 8.13
N ASP A 102 -1.25 -6.46 9.20
CA ASP A 102 -1.95 -7.50 9.95
C ASP A 102 -3.31 -6.98 10.46
N GLY A 103 -4.37 -7.69 10.08
CA GLY A 103 -5.75 -7.32 10.34
C GLY A 103 -6.08 -5.90 9.83
N ASN A 104 -6.33 -5.00 10.78
CA ASN A 104 -6.70 -3.61 10.49
C ASN A 104 -5.51 -2.64 10.59
N THR A 105 -4.29 -3.13 10.82
CA THR A 105 -3.13 -2.29 11.06
C THR A 105 -2.12 -2.45 9.93
N LEU A 106 -1.95 -1.37 9.18
CA LEU A 106 -0.88 -1.20 8.21
C LEU A 106 0.16 -0.27 8.83
N ALA A 107 1.35 -0.78 9.12
CA ALA A 107 2.48 0.04 9.56
C ALA A 107 3.44 0.24 8.39
N PHE A 108 3.98 1.45 8.25
CA PHE A 108 4.90 1.78 7.16
C PHE A 108 5.79 2.97 7.53
N LEU A 109 6.92 3.07 6.83
CA LEU A 109 7.85 4.17 7.00
C LEU A 109 7.65 5.20 5.88
N VAL A 110 7.58 6.48 6.26
CA VAL A 110 7.55 7.62 5.33
C VAL A 110 8.90 8.31 5.40
N PHE A 111 9.54 8.53 4.25
CA PHE A 111 10.83 9.21 4.22
C PHE A 111 10.63 10.71 4.04
N GLU A 112 11.04 11.52 5.01
CA GLU A 112 10.76 12.96 5.06
C GLU A 112 11.24 13.71 3.82
N SER A 113 12.44 13.38 3.31
CA SER A 113 12.98 14.00 2.09
C SER A 113 12.15 13.69 0.85
N GLN A 114 11.46 12.55 0.82
CA GLN A 114 10.51 12.16 -0.24
C GLN A 114 9.09 12.66 0.03
N GLN A 115 8.77 13.02 1.28
CA GLN A 115 7.50 13.66 1.58
C GLN A 115 7.56 15.19 1.38
N GLY A 116 8.78 15.74 1.32
CA GLY A 116 9.03 17.18 1.24
C GLY A 116 8.74 17.93 2.54
N THR A 117 8.61 17.24 3.68
CA THR A 117 8.36 17.86 4.99
C THR A 117 9.05 17.11 6.13
N ASP A 118 9.44 17.87 7.15
CA ASP A 118 9.81 17.38 8.47
C ASP A 118 8.54 16.81 9.16
N LEU A 119 8.54 15.52 9.44
CA LEU A 119 7.41 14.74 9.98
C LEU A 119 7.61 14.44 11.46
N ASN A 120 8.84 14.43 11.96
CA ASN A 120 9.17 14.16 13.36
C ASN A 120 9.42 15.45 14.19
N GLY A 121 9.56 16.60 13.54
CA GLY A 121 9.76 17.91 14.13
C GLY A 121 11.19 18.23 14.57
N ASP A 122 12.20 17.48 14.12
CA ASP A 122 13.60 17.65 14.56
C ASP A 122 14.43 18.59 13.66
N SER A 123 13.82 19.15 12.60
CA SER A 123 14.46 20.03 11.62
C SER A 123 15.52 19.38 10.73
N ASP A 124 15.62 18.06 10.70
CA ASP A 124 16.21 17.27 9.62
C ASP A 124 15.07 16.73 8.71
N THR A 125 15.39 16.34 7.48
CA THR A 125 14.44 15.65 6.59
C THR A 125 15.00 14.31 6.12
N ASN A 126 16.02 13.81 6.79
CA ASN A 126 16.68 12.57 6.46
C ASN A 126 16.23 11.41 7.36
N ASP A 127 14.99 11.47 7.86
CA ASP A 127 14.41 10.44 8.72
C ASP A 127 13.31 9.63 8.06
N SER A 128 13.28 8.34 8.41
CA SER A 128 12.19 7.43 8.12
C SER A 128 11.24 7.40 9.32
N VAL A 129 10.08 8.03 9.18
CA VAL A 129 9.12 8.25 10.26
C VAL A 129 7.98 7.23 10.20
N LEU A 130 7.75 6.56 11.32
CA LEU A 130 6.75 5.50 11.44
C LEU A 130 5.32 6.06 11.37
N HIS A 131 4.53 5.50 10.47
CA HIS A 131 3.10 5.75 10.33
C HIS A 131 2.31 4.47 10.53
N ALA A 132 1.10 4.62 11.08
CA ALA A 132 0.13 3.55 11.21
C ALA A 132 -1.19 3.96 10.57
N TYR A 133 -1.67 3.15 9.62
CA TYR A 133 -2.99 3.28 9.03
C TYR A 133 -3.94 2.23 9.61
N ASN A 134 -5.08 2.69 10.12
CA ASN A 134 -6.16 1.84 10.58
C ASN A 134 -7.18 1.64 9.47
N VAL A 135 -7.22 0.44 8.92
CA VAL A 135 -8.09 0.04 7.80
C VAL A 135 -9.58 0.20 8.15
N ALA A 136 -9.96 -0.11 9.39
CA ALA A 136 -11.36 -0.09 9.80
C ALA A 136 -11.92 1.32 9.99
N THR A 137 -11.05 2.30 10.28
CA THR A 137 -11.45 3.70 10.49
C THR A 137 -10.99 4.64 9.40
N ASP A 138 -10.28 4.14 8.39
CA ASP A 138 -9.68 4.95 7.31
C ASP A 138 -8.88 6.14 7.87
N THR A 139 -8.00 5.83 8.82
CA THR A 139 -7.26 6.86 9.57
C THR A 139 -5.78 6.56 9.58
N THR A 140 -4.99 7.52 9.12
CA THR A 140 -3.53 7.49 9.23
C THR A 140 -3.07 8.29 10.45
N THR A 141 -2.14 7.73 11.21
CA THR A 141 -1.48 8.38 12.35
C THR A 141 0.02 8.45 12.08
N ASN A 142 0.58 9.65 12.04
CA ASN A 142 2.01 9.86 12.18
C ASN A 142 2.39 9.62 13.64
N LEU A 143 3.32 8.72 13.91
CA LEU A 143 3.77 8.42 15.27
C LEU A 143 4.91 9.33 15.74
N GLU A 144 5.48 10.15 14.85
CA GLU A 144 6.61 11.05 15.14
C GLU A 144 7.85 10.28 15.64
N LEU A 145 7.99 9.02 15.22
CA LEU A 145 9.07 8.13 15.64
C LEU A 145 9.96 7.76 14.46
N THR A 146 11.22 8.17 14.55
CA THR A 146 12.28 7.77 13.62
C THR A 146 12.67 6.31 13.80
N VAL A 147 12.84 5.60 12.70
CA VAL A 147 13.26 4.20 12.66
C VAL A 147 14.56 4.05 11.86
N PHE A 148 15.64 3.59 12.51
CA PHE A 148 16.97 3.46 11.87
C PHE A 148 17.15 2.22 11.00
N SER A 149 16.23 1.26 11.10
CA SER A 149 16.27 0.03 10.32
C SER A 149 14.94 -0.21 9.66
N SER A 150 14.96 -0.84 8.50
CA SER A 150 13.76 -1.23 7.77
C SER A 150 12.90 -2.26 8.52
N ASN A 151 13.31 -2.72 9.71
CA ASN A 151 12.58 -3.71 10.49
C ASN A 151 11.42 -3.05 11.26
N ILE A 152 10.22 -3.20 10.72
CA ILE A 152 8.96 -3.02 11.41
C ILE A 152 8.26 -4.37 11.48
N GLY A 153 7.43 -4.58 12.51
CA GLY A 153 6.60 -5.75 12.66
C GLY A 153 5.25 -5.35 13.25
N VAL A 154 4.19 -6.01 12.78
CA VAL A 154 2.81 -5.79 13.22
C VAL A 154 2.23 -7.12 13.72
N ASP A 155 1.55 -7.07 14.87
CA ASP A 155 0.71 -8.16 15.40
C ASP A 155 -0.52 -7.54 16.07
N GLY A 156 -1.64 -7.52 15.35
CA GLY A 156 -2.84 -6.77 15.64
C GLY A 156 -2.53 -5.30 15.90
N ASN A 157 -2.72 -4.87 17.14
CA ASN A 157 -2.47 -3.49 17.57
C ASN A 157 -1.04 -3.26 18.12
N THR A 158 -0.15 -4.23 17.99
CA THR A 158 1.23 -4.15 18.50
C THR A 158 2.19 -3.86 17.36
N LEU A 159 3.06 -2.86 17.55
CA LEU A 159 4.15 -2.53 16.64
C LEU A 159 5.50 -2.83 17.30
N ALA A 160 6.38 -3.51 16.57
CA ALA A 160 7.78 -3.71 16.94
C ALA A 160 8.69 -3.04 15.92
N PHE A 161 9.61 -2.21 16.37
CA PHE A 161 10.53 -1.45 15.49
C PHE A 161 11.80 -1.10 16.25
N ASN A 162 12.86 -0.77 15.51
CA ASN A 162 14.10 -0.25 16.07
C ASN A 162 14.08 1.28 16.05
N ALA A 163 13.68 1.87 17.17
CA ALA A 163 13.58 3.31 17.32
C ALA A 163 14.98 3.97 17.34
N ALA A 164 15.04 5.19 16.82
CA ALA A 164 16.13 6.09 17.15
C ALA A 164 16.14 6.43 18.64
N GLU A 165 17.33 6.44 19.26
CA GLU A 165 17.49 7.08 20.56
C GLU A 165 17.34 8.59 20.32
N SER A 166 16.40 9.23 21.01
CA SER A 166 16.19 10.68 20.91
C SER A 166 17.41 11.42 21.47
N GLY A 167 18.19 12.06 20.61
CA GLY A 167 19.27 13.01 20.96
C GLY A 167 20.29 13.11 19.82
N GLU A 168 20.70 14.28 19.33
CA GLU A 168 20.70 15.67 19.81
C GLU A 168 20.52 16.65 18.64
#